data_AF-A0A351ZZE9-F1
#
_entry.id   AF-A0A351ZZE9-F1
#
_cell.length_a   1.000
_cell.length_b   1.000
_cell.length_c   1.000
_cell.angle_alpha   90.00
_cell.angle_beta   90.00
_cell.angle_gamma   90.00
#
_symmetry.space_group_name_H-M   'P 1'
#
loop_
_entity.id
_entity.type
_entity.pdbx_description
1 polymer ?
#
loop_
_entity_poly.entity_id
_entity_poly.type
_entity_poly.pdbx_seq_one_letter_code
_entity_poly.pdbx_strand_id
1 'polypeptide(L)'
;MPELSIEGNGRLERTAIYYNGQQLDKVREVFIHISEDGDFDALIMYVGSDGQHYTKNLFTDYLDSVQTEPPGFTSEEATSLQMLTIDSDGTLESTLLLRNNEEQEGVVRLYVHIKAPSVEEGRGLRSWFGGSKNIPERAEFAAEITYREIDGSLTTEGVF
;
A
#
# COMPACT_ATOMS: atom_id res chain seq x y z
N MET A 1 -2.26 8.91 14.35
CA MET A 1 -2.45 9.02 12.90
C MET A 1 -2.70 7.61 12.38
N PRO A 2 -3.46 7.43 11.29
CA PRO A 2 -3.61 6.12 10.68
C PRO A 2 -2.28 5.54 10.17
N GLU A 3 -2.06 4.27 10.46
CA GLU A 3 -0.88 3.52 10.05
C GLU A 3 -1.27 2.40 9.09
N LEU A 4 -0.60 2.32 7.95
CA LEU A 4 -0.65 1.17 7.04
C LEU A 4 0.72 0.48 7.04
N SER A 5 0.74 -0.83 7.26
CA SER A 5 1.93 -1.66 7.06
C SER A 5 1.69 -2.73 6.01
N ILE A 6 2.71 -3.00 5.20
CA ILE A 6 2.73 -4.07 4.20
C ILE A 6 3.95 -4.93 4.49
N GLU A 7 3.73 -6.21 4.77
CA GLU A 7 4.78 -7.17 5.06
C GLU A 7 4.78 -8.25 4.00
N GLY A 8 5.96 -8.57 3.44
CA GLY A 8 6.05 -9.59 2.41
C GLY A 8 7.43 -9.73 1.78
N ASN A 9 7.47 -10.35 0.60
CA ASN A 9 8.70 -10.59 -0.16
C ASN A 9 8.53 -10.29 -1.67
N GLY A 10 7.61 -9.40 -2.01
CA GLY A 10 7.33 -9.02 -3.40
C GLY A 10 6.39 -9.95 -4.15
N ARG A 11 5.80 -10.95 -3.46
CA ARG A 11 4.85 -11.90 -4.05
C ARG A 11 3.48 -11.81 -3.40
N LEU A 12 2.44 -11.82 -4.22
CA LEU A 12 1.04 -11.71 -3.77
C LEU A 12 0.65 -12.78 -2.76
N GLU A 13 1.13 -14.02 -2.92
CA GLU A 13 0.85 -15.13 -2.02
C GLU A 13 1.56 -15.04 -0.66
N ARG A 14 2.56 -14.16 -0.53
CA ARG A 14 3.31 -13.88 0.70
C ARG A 14 3.31 -12.39 0.99
N THR A 15 2.12 -11.79 0.99
CA THR A 15 1.89 -10.39 1.35
C THR A 15 0.78 -10.32 2.40
N ALA A 16 1.06 -9.68 3.53
CA ALA A 16 0.07 -9.29 4.53
C ALA A 16 -0.03 -7.77 4.58
N ILE A 17 -1.25 -7.26 4.75
CA ILE A 17 -1.53 -5.83 4.84
C ILE A 17 -2.18 -5.58 6.20
N TYR A 18 -1.62 -4.63 6.94
CA TYR A 18 -2.07 -4.28 8.28
C TYR A 18 -2.51 -2.82 8.30
N TYR A 19 -3.58 -2.54 9.04
CA TYR A 19 -4.04 -1.19 9.30
C TYR A 19 -4.16 -1.00 10.82
N ASN A 20 -3.44 -0.01 11.36
CA ASN A 20 -3.31 0.23 12.80
C ASN A 20 -2.98 -1.05 13.60
N GLY A 21 -2.01 -1.83 13.10
CA GLY A 21 -1.57 -3.08 13.72
C GLY A 21 -2.50 -4.30 13.56
N GLN A 22 -3.64 -4.18 12.87
CA GLN A 22 -4.55 -5.29 12.60
C GLN A 22 -4.38 -5.78 11.16
N GLN A 23 -4.15 -7.08 10.96
CA GLN A 23 -4.09 -7.67 9.62
C GLN A 23 -5.48 -7.65 8.98
N LEU A 24 -5.57 -7.11 7.77
CA LEU A 24 -6.79 -7.02 7.00
C LEU A 24 -7.04 -8.33 6.22
N ASP A 25 -8.28 -8.82 6.22
CA ASP A 25 -8.74 -9.89 5.31
C ASP A 25 -9.49 -9.28 4.12
N LYS A 26 -9.59 -10.05 3.03
CA LYS A 26 -10.32 -9.72 1.80
C LYS A 26 -9.91 -8.40 1.16
N VAL A 27 -8.67 -7.96 1.36
CA VAL A 27 -8.09 -6.88 0.56
C VAL A 27 -7.99 -7.33 -0.89
N ARG A 28 -8.43 -6.47 -1.80
CA ARG A 28 -8.52 -6.76 -3.23
C ARG A 28 -7.52 -5.95 -4.02
N GLU A 29 -7.34 -4.69 -3.65
CA GLU A 29 -6.42 -3.79 -4.32
C GLU A 29 -5.96 -2.71 -3.35
N VAL A 30 -4.67 -2.41 -3.35
CA VAL A 30 -4.09 -1.24 -2.68
C VAL A 30 -3.34 -0.45 -3.74
N PHE A 31 -3.58 0.86 -3.77
CA PHE A 31 -2.86 1.79 -4.62
C PHE A 31 -2.41 2.98 -3.78
N ILE A 32 -1.10 3.21 -3.75
CA ILE A 32 -0.49 4.34 -3.08
C ILE A 32 0.44 5.01 -4.07
N HIS A 33 0.20 6.29 -4.32
CA HIS A 33 1.06 7.15 -5.11
C HIS A 33 1.21 8.47 -4.39
N ILE A 34 2.34 8.64 -3.72
CA ILE A 34 2.70 9.83 -2.98
C ILE A 34 3.93 10.43 -3.65
N SER A 35 3.92 11.73 -3.96
CA SER A 35 5.05 12.41 -4.60
C SER A 35 5.23 13.81 -4.05
N GLU A 36 6.49 14.26 -3.97
CA GLU A 36 6.87 15.64 -3.61
C GLU A 36 6.21 16.70 -4.53
N ASP A 37 5.81 16.32 -5.75
CA ASP A 37 5.14 17.20 -6.72
C ASP A 37 3.65 17.45 -6.39
N GLY A 38 3.13 16.88 -5.30
CA GLY A 38 1.79 17.13 -4.78
C GLY A 38 0.76 16.02 -5.03
N ASP A 39 1.17 14.90 -5.62
CA ASP A 39 0.30 13.72 -5.70
C ASP A 39 0.18 13.04 -4.33
N PHE A 40 -1.06 12.79 -3.89
CA PHE A 40 -1.35 12.01 -2.69
C PHE A 40 -2.58 11.13 -2.94
N ASP A 41 -2.37 10.02 -3.63
CA ASP A 41 -3.37 8.99 -3.83
C ASP A 41 -3.08 7.83 -2.88
N ALA A 42 -4.03 7.47 -2.00
CA ALA A 42 -3.87 6.33 -1.09
C ALA A 42 -5.22 5.63 -0.94
N LEU A 43 -5.45 4.62 -1.75
CA LEU A 43 -6.74 3.94 -1.87
C LEU A 43 -6.61 2.46 -1.57
N ILE A 44 -7.65 1.93 -0.93
CA ILE A 44 -7.84 0.50 -0.70
C ILE A 44 -9.20 0.05 -1.22
N MET A 45 -9.23 -1.13 -1.83
CA MET A 45 -10.43 -1.86 -2.18
C MET A 45 -10.48 -3.17 -1.39
N TYR A 46 -11.61 -3.45 -0.75
CA TYR A 46 -11.81 -4.66 0.06
C TYR A 46 -13.27 -5.14 0.03
N VAL A 47 -13.51 -6.36 0.51
CA VAL A 47 -14.86 -6.89 0.75
C VAL A 47 -15.17 -6.82 2.24
N GLY A 48 -16.23 -6.11 2.60
CA GLY A 48 -16.68 -5.98 3.99
C GLY A 48 -17.29 -7.27 4.55
N SER A 49 -17.46 -7.31 5.87
CA SER A 49 -18.14 -8.41 6.57
C SER A 49 -19.60 -8.61 6.17
N ASP A 50 -20.20 -7.59 5.54
CA ASP A 50 -21.52 -7.60 4.91
C ASP A 50 -21.51 -8.15 3.46
N GLY A 51 -20.34 -8.51 2.93
CA GLY A 51 -20.14 -8.98 1.56
C GLY A 51 -20.14 -7.87 0.50
N GLN A 52 -20.24 -6.59 0.88
CA GLN A 52 -20.20 -5.47 -0.06
C GLN A 52 -18.76 -5.09 -0.42
N HIS A 53 -18.59 -4.51 -1.60
CA HIS A 53 -17.31 -3.96 -2.05
C HIS A 53 -17.17 -2.52 -1.60
N TYR A 54 -16.03 -2.20 -0.99
CA TYR A 54 -15.70 -0.86 -0.53
C TYR A 54 -14.44 -0.35 -1.24
N THR A 55 -14.44 0.94 -1.55
CA THR A 55 -13.24 1.69 -1.96
C THR A 55 -13.13 2.90 -1.05
N LYS A 56 -11.99 3.04 -0.37
CA LYS A 56 -11.76 4.05 0.67
C LYS A 56 -10.38 4.66 0.53
N ASN A 57 -10.24 5.91 0.93
CA ASN A 57 -8.94 6.50 1.18
C ASN A 57 -8.37 5.96 2.49
N LEU A 58 -7.14 5.47 2.46
CA LEU A 58 -6.48 4.79 3.58
C LEU A 58 -6.24 5.69 4.80
N PHE A 59 -6.00 6.99 4.60
CA PHE A 59 -5.56 7.89 5.67
C PHE A 59 -6.63 8.92 6.07
N THR A 60 -7.67 9.09 5.26
CA THR A 60 -8.71 10.12 5.49
C THR A 60 -10.12 9.56 5.67
N ASP A 61 -10.41 8.34 5.18
CA ASP A 61 -11.71 7.71 5.37
C ASP A 61 -11.71 6.71 6.54
N TYR A 62 -12.90 6.42 7.04
CA TYR A 62 -13.12 5.26 7.91
C TYR A 62 -13.33 3.98 7.08
N LEU A 63 -12.65 2.90 7.47
CA LEU A 63 -12.78 1.59 6.83
C LEU A 63 -14.03 0.85 7.36
N ASP A 64 -15.20 1.20 6.81
CA ASP A 64 -16.49 0.59 7.13
C ASP A 64 -16.48 -0.93 6.92
N SER A 65 -17.06 -1.67 7.87
CA SER A 65 -17.27 -3.13 7.79
C SER A 65 -16.00 -3.95 7.49
N VAL A 66 -14.80 -3.39 7.68
CA VAL A 66 -13.53 -4.05 7.34
C VAL A 66 -13.37 -5.36 8.13
N GLN A 67 -12.84 -6.38 7.44
CA GLN A 67 -12.57 -7.68 8.04
C GLN A 67 -11.10 -7.76 8.44
N THR A 68 -10.84 -8.43 9.56
CA THR A 68 -9.49 -8.67 10.07
C THR A 68 -9.28 -10.15 10.30
N GLU A 69 -8.05 -10.60 10.19
CA GLU A 69 -7.65 -11.97 10.50
C GLU A 69 -6.46 -12.00 11.49
N PRO A 70 -6.22 -13.14 12.16
CA PRO A 70 -4.99 -13.29 12.96
C PRO A 70 -3.74 -13.14 12.09
N PRO A 71 -2.59 -12.75 12.67
CA PRO A 71 -1.33 -12.64 11.95
C PRO A 71 -1.02 -13.89 11.11
N GLY A 72 -0.78 -13.68 9.82
CA GLY A 72 -0.63 -14.73 8.83
C GLY A 72 0.76 -15.37 8.83
N PHE A 73 1.77 -14.66 9.36
CA PHE A 73 3.16 -15.13 9.42
C PHE A 73 3.57 -15.46 10.85
N THR A 74 4.29 -16.57 10.99
CA THR A 74 4.99 -16.91 12.23
C THR A 74 6.20 -16.00 12.42
N SER A 75 6.72 -15.90 13.65
CA SER A 75 7.92 -15.11 13.93
C SER A 75 9.14 -15.57 13.12
N GLU A 76 9.24 -16.86 12.80
CA GLU A 76 10.31 -17.40 11.95
C GLU A 76 10.15 -16.92 10.51
N GLU A 77 8.95 -17.00 9.94
CA GLU A 77 8.69 -16.54 8.57
C GLU A 77 8.93 -15.04 8.41
N ALA A 78 8.51 -14.24 9.40
CA ALA A 78 8.67 -12.78 9.41
C ALA A 78 10.14 -12.34 9.29
N THR A 79 11.10 -13.13 9.80
CA THR A 79 12.54 -12.81 9.66
C THR A 79 13.04 -12.80 8.20
N SER A 80 12.31 -13.44 7.29
CA SER A 80 12.63 -13.50 5.87
C SER A 80 11.87 -12.46 5.02
N LEU A 81 11.02 -11.65 5.66
CA LEU A 81 10.17 -10.68 4.98
C LEU A 81 10.72 -9.27 5.14
N GLN A 82 10.25 -8.37 4.28
CA GLN A 82 10.43 -6.93 4.41
C GLN A 82 9.12 -6.33 4.90
N MET A 83 9.21 -5.23 5.63
CA MET A 83 8.07 -4.46 6.10
C MET A 83 8.17 -3.01 5.61
N LEU A 84 7.12 -2.53 4.98
CA LEU A 84 6.93 -1.12 4.64
C LEU A 84 5.82 -0.57 5.52
N THR A 85 6.06 0.50 6.26
CA THR A 85 5.06 1.17 7.09
C THR A 85 4.93 2.63 6.68
N ILE A 86 3.69 3.09 6.56
CA ILE A 86 3.31 4.46 6.22
C ILE A 86 2.40 4.96 7.36
N ASP A 87 2.87 5.97 8.10
CA ASP A 87 2.08 6.68 9.11
C ASP A 87 1.77 8.08 8.57
N SER A 88 0.49 8.41 8.42
CA SER A 88 0.07 9.66 7.75
C SER A 88 -1.35 10.06 8.16
N ASP A 89 -1.63 11.37 8.17
CA ASP A 89 -3.00 11.92 8.24
C ASP A 89 -3.58 12.30 6.87
N GLY A 90 -2.89 11.94 5.78
CA GLY A 90 -3.29 12.23 4.41
C GLY A 90 -2.62 13.46 3.79
N THR A 91 -1.61 14.05 4.44
CA THR A 91 -0.80 15.14 3.85
C THR A 91 0.68 14.77 3.72
N LEU A 92 1.39 15.44 2.81
CA LEU A 92 2.81 15.18 2.58
C LEU A 92 3.68 15.56 3.79
N GLU A 93 3.31 16.64 4.49
CA GLU A 93 4.09 17.19 5.61
C GLU A 93 4.06 16.30 6.86
N SER A 94 3.04 15.46 6.99
CA SER A 94 2.79 14.58 8.12
C SER A 94 3.04 13.10 7.81
N THR A 95 3.57 12.78 6.62
CA THR A 95 3.77 11.39 6.20
C THR A 95 5.16 10.89 6.59
N LEU A 96 5.19 9.84 7.40
CA LEU A 96 6.39 9.10 7.79
C LEU A 96 6.43 7.76 7.04
N LEU A 97 7.57 7.46 6.43
CA LEU A 97 7.83 6.19 5.75
C LEU A 97 8.91 5.41 6.49
N LEU A 98 8.60 4.17 6.87
CA LEU A 98 9.54 3.25 7.49
C LEU A 98 9.73 2.01 6.62
N ARG A 99 10.96 1.52 6.51
CA ARG A 99 11.29 0.21 5.95
C ARG A 99 11.98 -0.62 7.03
N ASN A 100 11.42 -1.77 7.38
CA ASN A 100 11.89 -2.63 8.48
C ASN A 100 12.07 -1.86 9.81
N ASN A 101 11.13 -0.95 10.11
CA ASN A 101 11.17 -0.04 11.28
C ASN A 101 12.28 1.02 11.26
N GLU A 102 12.95 1.23 10.12
CA GLU A 102 13.91 2.30 9.93
C GLU A 102 13.32 3.40 9.05
N GLU A 103 13.41 4.65 9.50
CA GLU A 103 12.92 5.82 8.76
C GLU A 103 13.65 5.99 7.42
N GLN A 104 12.90 6.35 6.38
CA GLN A 104 13.41 6.54 5.03
C GLN A 104 13.57 8.03 4.74
N GLU A 105 14.81 8.52 4.70
CA GLU A 105 15.13 9.91 4.35
C GLU A 105 15.22 10.12 2.83
N GLY A 106 15.01 11.36 2.38
CA GLY A 106 15.21 11.74 0.97
C GLY A 106 14.17 11.19 -0.01
N VAL A 107 13.06 10.66 0.49
CA VAL A 107 11.97 10.12 -0.34
C VAL A 107 11.28 11.24 -1.11
N VAL A 108 11.25 11.12 -2.44
CA VAL A 108 10.52 12.05 -3.32
C VAL A 108 9.29 11.42 -3.95
N ARG A 109 9.22 10.08 -3.97
CA ARG A 109 8.07 9.35 -4.47
C ARG A 109 7.95 7.99 -3.81
N LEU A 110 6.73 7.62 -3.45
CA LEU A 110 6.33 6.27 -3.10
C LEU A 110 5.29 5.78 -4.10
N TYR A 111 5.53 4.61 -4.68
CA TYR A 111 4.56 3.91 -5.52
C TYR A 111 4.32 2.51 -4.97
N VAL A 112 3.08 2.19 -4.63
CA VAL A 112 2.65 0.84 -4.25
C VAL A 112 1.40 0.51 -5.04
N HIS A 113 1.43 -0.63 -5.72
CA HIS A 113 0.26 -1.23 -6.34
C HIS A 113 0.24 -2.73 -6.07
N ILE A 114 -0.76 -3.16 -5.30
CA ILE A 114 -0.97 -4.57 -4.97
C ILE A 114 -2.38 -4.91 -5.42
N LYS A 115 -2.51 -5.73 -6.46
CA LYS A 115 -3.81 -6.13 -7.03
C LYS A 115 -3.97 -7.64 -7.00
N ALA A 116 -5.01 -8.10 -6.30
CA ALA A 116 -5.31 -9.51 -6.16
C ALA A 116 -5.81 -10.12 -7.48
N PRO A 117 -5.47 -11.39 -7.80
CA PRO A 117 -5.90 -12.07 -9.04
C PRO A 117 -7.40 -12.22 -9.20
N SER A 118 -8.14 -12.09 -8.11
CA SER A 118 -9.58 -12.23 -8.08
C SER A 118 -10.30 -10.97 -8.60
N VAL A 119 -9.61 -9.83 -8.74
CA VAL A 119 -10.18 -8.61 -9.33
C VAL A 119 -10.26 -8.78 -10.85
N GLU A 120 -11.49 -8.78 -11.39
CA GLU A 120 -11.74 -8.92 -12.83
C GLU A 120 -11.16 -7.75 -13.64
N GLU A 121 -10.78 -8.01 -14.89
CA GLU A 121 -10.36 -6.97 -15.84
C GLU A 121 -11.47 -5.92 -16.01
N GLY A 122 -11.09 -4.63 -16.06
CA GLY A 122 -12.04 -3.51 -16.07
C GLY A 122 -12.71 -3.20 -14.73
N ARG A 123 -12.46 -3.99 -13.68
CA ARG A 123 -12.80 -3.68 -12.27
C ARG A 123 -11.51 -3.36 -11.49
N GLY A 124 -11.63 -2.54 -10.45
CA GLY A 124 -10.50 -2.11 -9.61
C GLY A 124 -10.31 -0.59 -9.55
N LEU A 125 -9.18 -0.14 -9.01
CA LEU A 125 -8.93 1.29 -8.77
C LEU A 125 -8.68 2.05 -10.08
N ARG A 126 -8.18 1.39 -11.13
CA ARG A 126 -8.06 2.01 -12.47
C ARG A 126 -9.38 2.63 -12.96
N SER A 127 -10.51 1.93 -12.77
CA SER A 127 -11.82 2.44 -13.20
C SER A 127 -12.33 3.55 -12.29
N TRP A 128 -11.96 3.55 -11.01
CA TRP A 128 -12.23 4.64 -10.06
C TRP A 128 -11.56 5.95 -10.50
N PHE A 129 -10.32 5.89 -11.01
CA PHE A 129 -9.63 7.04 -11.59
C PHE A 129 -10.10 7.41 -13.01
N GLY A 130 -11.13 6.75 -13.55
CA GLY A 130 -11.58 6.96 -14.93
C GLY A 130 -10.50 6.67 -15.99
N GLY A 131 -9.51 5.84 -15.67
CA GLY A 131 -8.38 5.53 -16.55
C GLY A 131 -7.32 6.63 -16.68
N SER A 132 -7.40 7.71 -15.90
CA SER A 132 -6.42 8.81 -15.92
C SER A 132 -5.05 8.42 -15.38
N LYS A 133 -4.99 7.45 -14.47
CA LYS A 133 -3.76 6.89 -13.91
C LYS A 133 -3.39 5.61 -14.65
N ASN A 134 -2.08 5.42 -14.88
CA ASN A 134 -1.55 4.23 -15.54
C ASN A 134 -1.45 3.05 -14.55
N ILE A 135 -2.60 2.52 -14.14
CA ILE A 135 -2.72 1.37 -13.23
C ILE A 135 -2.94 0.10 -14.06
N PRO A 136 -2.10 -0.94 -13.93
CA PRO A 136 -2.28 -2.19 -14.67
C PRO A 136 -3.61 -2.90 -14.36
N GLU A 137 -4.20 -3.52 -15.38
CA GLU A 137 -5.48 -4.23 -15.22
C GLU A 137 -5.35 -5.63 -14.62
N ARG A 138 -4.18 -6.25 -14.79
CA ARG A 138 -3.87 -7.60 -14.28
C ARG A 138 -3.45 -7.58 -12.81
N ALA A 139 -3.46 -8.75 -12.19
CA ALA A 139 -2.83 -8.96 -10.89
C ALA A 139 -1.38 -8.47 -10.91
N GLU A 140 -0.98 -7.74 -9.88
CA GLU A 140 0.33 -7.10 -9.82
C GLU A 140 0.75 -6.92 -8.37
N PHE A 141 2.05 -7.05 -8.14
CA PHE A 141 2.72 -6.52 -6.97
C PHE A 141 3.84 -5.62 -7.45
N ALA A 142 3.75 -4.34 -7.14
CA ALA A 142 4.79 -3.34 -7.38
C ALA A 142 4.89 -2.45 -6.15
N ALA A 143 6.10 -2.26 -5.64
CA ALA A 143 6.37 -1.36 -4.53
C ALA A 143 7.76 -0.77 -4.71
N GLU A 144 7.81 0.53 -4.95
CA GLU A 144 9.01 1.26 -5.32
C GLU A 144 9.09 2.57 -4.53
N ILE A 145 10.30 2.92 -4.11
CA ILE A 145 10.61 4.21 -3.51
C ILE A 145 11.60 4.91 -4.42
N THR A 146 11.34 6.18 -4.75
CA THR A 146 12.31 7.04 -5.42
C THR A 146 12.90 8.00 -4.39
N TYR A 147 14.23 8.04 -4.35
CA TYR A 147 15.03 8.88 -3.48
C TYR A 147 15.71 10.00 -4.25
N ARG A 148 15.93 11.14 -3.59
CA ARG A 148 16.83 12.20 -4.06
C ARG A 148 18.18 12.05 -3.39
N GLU A 149 19.20 11.84 -4.21
CA GLU A 149 20.58 11.70 -3.78
C GLU A 149 21.21 13.05 -3.40
N ILE A 150 22.37 13.01 -2.75
CA ILE A 150 23.14 14.21 -2.34
C ILE A 150 23.52 15.08 -3.55
N ASP A 151 23.76 14.47 -4.71
CA ASP A 151 24.09 15.19 -5.95
C ASP A 151 22.84 15.71 -6.71
N GLY A 152 21.64 15.49 -6.15
CA GLY A 152 20.36 15.88 -6.71
C GLY A 152 19.81 14.91 -7.76
N SER A 153 20.52 13.82 -8.08
CA SER A 153 20.00 12.76 -8.94
C SER A 153 18.88 11.95 -8.25
N LEU A 154 18.12 11.21 -9.05
CA LEU A 154 17.02 10.38 -8.55
C LEU A 154 17.33 8.90 -8.75
N THR A 155 17.20 8.12 -7.68
CA THR A 155 17.34 6.66 -7.69
C THR A 155 16.01 6.02 -7.33
N THR A 156 15.62 4.95 -8.03
CA THR A 156 14.41 4.17 -7.69
C THR A 156 14.81 2.76 -7.27
N GLU A 157 14.26 2.32 -6.14
CA GLU A 157 14.53 1.01 -5.57
C GLU A 157 13.24 0.24 -5.30
N GLY A 158 13.30 -1.08 -5.46
CA GLY A 158 12.24 -1.99 -5.03
C GLY A 158 12.23 -2.15 -3.51
N VAL A 159 11.04 -2.19 -2.91
CA VAL A 159 10.87 -2.30 -1.46
C VAL A 159 11.08 -3.74 -0.95
N PHE A 160 10.63 -4.74 -1.72
CA PHE A 160 10.59 -6.16 -1.33
C PHE A 160 11.42 -7.07 -2.23
#